data_AF-A0A8B8UVF0-F1
#
_entry.id   AF-A0A8B8UVF0-F1
#
_cell.length_a   1.000
_cell.length_b   1.000
_cell.length_c   1.000
_cell.angle_alpha   90.00
_cell.angle_beta   90.00
_cell.angle_gamma   90.00
#
_symmetry.space_group_name_H-M   'P 1'
#
loop_
_entity.id
_entity.type
_entity.pdbx_description
1 polymer ?
#
loop_
_entity_poly.entity_id
_entity_poly.type
_entity_poly.pdbx_seq_one_letter_code
_entity_poly.pdbx_strand_id
1 'polypeptide(L)'
;MIPYQEWHTQLQLLYNSQIFQNWALCQEIHLNDEKDALSLRLKPTRQLQKNTERIENKSLDHIQLYLTYSKVYSEPFLLLRIWEDKSTNGISMTKLMLPSNIESLLGVEDKFQLGLDTIIDLESSVWYSFHPCDTSSIIGDQAEFMSTYLRRWVSVFVFSWLAYEDS
;
A
#
# COMPACT_ATOMS: atom_id res chain seq x y z
N MET A 1 -11.91 -3.12 -15.39
CA MET A 1 -10.47 -3.14 -15.77
C MET A 1 -10.05 -1.79 -16.33
N ILE A 2 -8.81 -1.36 -16.10
CA ILE A 2 -8.27 -0.07 -16.60
C ILE A 2 -7.15 -0.35 -17.62
N PRO A 3 -7.18 0.25 -18.83
CA PRO A 3 -6.09 0.11 -19.79
C PRO A 3 -4.76 0.66 -19.25
N TYR A 4 -3.63 0.05 -19.64
CA TYR A 4 -2.31 0.49 -19.18
C TYR A 4 -2.01 1.97 -19.45
N GLN A 5 -2.37 2.49 -20.63
CA GLN A 5 -2.15 3.91 -20.97
C GLN A 5 -2.98 4.85 -20.08
N GLU A 6 -4.19 4.44 -19.72
CA GLU A 6 -5.07 5.17 -18.82
C GLU A 6 -4.51 5.16 -17.39
N TRP A 7 -4.06 3.98 -16.92
CA TRP A 7 -3.32 3.86 -15.65
C TRP A 7 -2.12 4.80 -15.61
N HIS A 8 -1.26 4.75 -16.62
CA HIS A 8 -0.02 5.53 -16.69
C HIS A 8 -0.29 7.04 -16.66
N THR A 9 -1.32 7.48 -17.38
CA THR A 9 -1.76 8.87 -17.39
C THR A 9 -2.29 9.28 -16.00
N GLN A 10 -3.17 8.48 -15.41
CA GLN A 10 -3.75 8.78 -14.10
C GLN A 10 -2.72 8.73 -12.97
N LEU A 11 -1.71 7.85 -13.04
CA LEU A 11 -0.65 7.77 -12.04
C LEU A 11 0.19 9.04 -12.01
N GLN A 12 0.56 9.57 -13.17
CA GLN A 12 1.27 10.85 -13.28
C GLN A 12 0.40 12.02 -12.78
N LEU A 13 -0.89 12.05 -13.14
CA LEU A 13 -1.83 13.06 -12.65
C LEU A 13 -1.98 12.99 -11.12
N LEU A 14 -2.06 11.78 -10.57
CA LEU A 14 -2.14 11.54 -9.14
C LEU A 14 -0.89 12.04 -8.42
N TYR A 15 0.31 11.70 -8.92
CA TYR A 15 1.58 12.17 -8.38
C TYR A 15 1.69 13.71 -8.42
N ASN A 16 1.29 14.32 -9.53
CA ASN A 16 1.33 15.78 -9.70
C ASN A 16 0.28 16.52 -8.86
N SER A 17 -0.79 15.85 -8.45
CA SER A 17 -1.88 16.43 -7.65
C SER A 17 -1.49 16.78 -6.20
N GLN A 18 -0.26 16.43 -5.77
CA GLN A 18 0.25 16.67 -4.42
C GLN A 18 -0.50 15.94 -3.31
N ILE A 19 -1.39 14.99 -3.64
CA ILE A 19 -2.24 14.30 -2.65
C ILE A 19 -1.41 13.54 -1.62
N PHE A 20 -0.35 12.86 -2.05
CA PHE A 20 0.53 12.11 -1.14
C PHE A 20 1.54 13.03 -0.47
N GLN A 21 2.02 14.07 -1.17
CA GLN A 21 2.98 15.05 -0.65
C GLN A 21 2.39 15.83 0.53
N ASN A 22 1.07 16.10 0.48
CA ASN A 22 0.33 16.75 1.55
C ASN A 22 -0.21 15.76 2.59
N TRP A 23 -0.02 14.46 2.41
CA TRP A 23 -0.51 13.45 3.34
C TRP A 23 0.45 13.33 4.52
N ALA A 24 -0.02 13.67 5.72
CA ALA A 24 0.81 13.74 6.93
C ALA A 24 1.56 12.43 7.28
N LEU A 25 1.03 11.28 6.86
CA LEU A 25 1.67 9.98 7.06
C LEU A 25 2.81 9.72 6.07
N CYS A 26 2.78 10.35 4.89
CA CYS A 26 3.76 10.11 3.85
C CYS A 26 5.07 10.87 4.13
N GLN A 27 6.16 10.14 4.24
CA GLN A 27 7.51 10.70 4.47
C GLN A 27 8.24 10.93 3.16
N GLU A 28 8.17 9.95 2.26
CA GLU A 28 8.90 9.94 1.01
C GLU A 28 8.00 9.40 -0.09
N ILE A 29 8.15 9.95 -1.29
CA ILE A 29 7.38 9.58 -2.47
C ILE A 29 8.37 9.52 -3.62
N HIS A 30 8.32 8.43 -4.38
CA HIS A 30 9.18 8.24 -5.53
C HIS A 30 8.37 7.66 -6.69
N LEU A 31 8.28 8.43 -7.77
CA LEU A 31 7.82 7.95 -9.07
C LEU A 31 9.06 7.45 -9.82
N ASN A 32 9.01 6.21 -10.33
CA ASN A 32 10.14 5.66 -11.07
C ASN A 32 10.37 6.36 -12.41
N ASP A 33 11.50 6.04 -13.05
CA ASP A 33 11.92 6.67 -14.31
C ASP A 33 10.92 6.42 -15.46
N GLU A 34 10.33 5.22 -15.53
CA GLU A 34 9.28 4.91 -16.51
C GLU A 34 7.91 5.55 -16.19
N LYS A 35 7.76 6.10 -14.98
CA LYS A 35 6.52 6.68 -14.44
C LYS A 35 5.34 5.71 -14.44
N ASP A 36 5.60 4.42 -14.33
CA ASP A 36 4.58 3.36 -14.29
C ASP A 36 4.40 2.76 -12.89
N ALA A 37 5.22 3.16 -11.93
CA ALA A 37 5.11 2.77 -10.54
C ALA A 37 5.43 3.91 -9.55
N LEU A 38 4.73 3.88 -8.41
CA LEU A 38 4.86 4.88 -7.35
C LEU A 38 5.15 4.21 -6.01
N SER A 39 6.29 4.55 -5.42
CA SER A 39 6.71 4.12 -4.09
C SER A 39 6.37 5.17 -3.05
N LEU A 40 5.79 4.75 -1.93
CA LEU A 40 5.45 5.58 -0.78
C LEU A 40 6.10 5.00 0.47
N ARG A 41 6.83 5.83 1.22
CA ARG A 41 7.28 5.51 2.58
C ARG A 41 6.39 6.23 3.57
N LEU A 42 5.75 5.49 4.47
CA LEU A 42 4.78 6.02 5.42
C LEU A 42 5.22 5.82 6.86
N LYS A 43 4.91 6.78 7.72
CA LYS A 43 4.96 6.62 9.18
C LYS A 43 3.84 5.67 9.63
N PRO A 44 4.09 4.82 10.64
CA PRO A 44 3.04 4.03 11.25
C PRO A 44 1.99 4.95 11.91
N THR A 45 0.71 4.60 11.79
CA THR A 45 -0.35 5.24 12.58
C THR A 45 -0.30 4.74 14.02
N ARG A 46 -0.82 5.53 14.97
CA ARG A 46 -0.94 5.14 16.39
C ARG A 46 -1.74 3.86 16.56
N GLN A 47 -2.79 3.68 15.75
CA GLN A 47 -3.61 2.47 15.79
C GLN A 47 -2.81 1.25 15.33
N LEU A 48 -2.09 1.37 14.21
CA LEU A 48 -1.26 0.28 13.70
C LEU A 48 -0.13 -0.08 14.65
N GLN A 49 0.49 0.92 15.27
CA GLN A 49 1.49 0.73 16.32
C GLN A 49 0.91 -0.08 17.50
N LYS A 50 -0.25 0.33 18.03
CA LYS A 50 -0.93 -0.38 19.12
C LYS A 50 -1.30 -1.82 18.73
N ASN A 51 -1.78 -2.03 17.51
CA ASN A 51 -2.11 -3.37 17.02
C ASN A 51 -0.86 -4.25 16.94
N THR A 52 0.25 -3.71 16.44
CA THR A 52 1.53 -4.42 16.33
C THR A 52 2.07 -4.80 17.70
N GLU A 53 2.05 -3.88 18.66
CA GLU A 53 2.46 -4.17 20.04
C GLU A 53 1.57 -5.25 20.67
N ARG A 54 0.26 -5.22 20.42
CA ARG A 54 -0.69 -6.19 20.97
C ARG A 54 -0.57 -7.58 20.36
N ILE A 55 -0.45 -7.67 19.04
CA ILE A 55 -0.52 -8.94 18.28
C ILE A 55 0.86 -9.60 18.20
N GLU A 56 1.89 -8.80 17.98
CA GLU A 56 3.23 -9.29 17.64
C GLU A 56 4.26 -9.00 18.73
N ASN A 57 3.94 -8.12 19.70
CA ASN A 57 4.86 -7.62 20.72
C ASN A 57 6.10 -6.96 20.10
N LYS A 58 5.89 -6.11 19.09
CA LYS A 58 6.93 -5.39 18.34
C LYS A 58 6.55 -3.94 18.10
N SER A 59 7.55 -3.13 17.75
CA SER A 59 7.37 -1.74 17.35
C SER A 59 7.56 -1.59 15.85
N LEU A 60 6.74 -0.76 15.19
CA LEU A 60 6.91 -0.45 13.77
C LEU A 60 7.85 0.73 13.59
N ASP A 61 8.71 0.63 12.58
CA ASP A 61 9.52 1.75 12.10
C ASP A 61 8.78 2.51 10.99
N HIS A 62 8.44 1.81 9.91
CA HIS A 62 7.72 2.40 8.77
C HIS A 62 6.97 1.35 7.93
N ILE A 63 6.11 1.85 7.04
CA ILE A 63 5.40 1.06 6.03
C ILE A 63 5.88 1.51 4.67
N GLN A 64 6.02 0.58 3.73
CA GLN A 64 6.23 0.91 2.33
C GLN A 64 5.07 0.39 1.49
N LEU A 65 4.54 1.27 0.65
CA LEU A 65 3.57 0.91 -0.38
C LEU A 65 4.23 1.09 -1.74
N TYR A 66 3.96 0.16 -2.65
CA TYR A 66 4.40 0.27 -4.03
C TYR A 66 3.21 0.01 -4.95
N LEU A 67 2.76 1.07 -5.61
CA LEU A 67 1.64 1.07 -6.54
C LEU A 67 2.20 0.79 -7.94
N THR A 68 1.76 -0.27 -8.56
CA THR A 68 2.18 -0.69 -9.90
C THR A 68 0.97 -1.18 -10.70
N TYR A 69 1.20 -1.75 -11.88
CA TYR A 69 0.15 -2.24 -12.77
C TYR A 69 0.37 -3.72 -13.11
N SER A 70 -0.63 -4.55 -12.85
CA SER A 70 -0.62 -5.92 -13.34
C SER A 70 -1.04 -5.95 -14.80
N LYS A 71 -0.10 -6.23 -15.70
CA LYS A 71 -0.39 -6.44 -17.13
C LYS A 71 -1.23 -7.69 -17.39
N VAL A 72 -1.19 -8.67 -16.48
CA VAL A 72 -1.97 -9.91 -16.57
C VAL A 72 -3.44 -9.65 -16.27
N TYR A 73 -3.73 -8.91 -15.19
CA TYR A 73 -5.10 -8.64 -14.76
C TYR A 73 -5.69 -7.34 -15.32
N SER A 74 -4.85 -6.48 -15.91
CA SER A 74 -5.23 -5.15 -16.38
C SER A 74 -5.82 -4.27 -15.27
N GLU A 75 -5.14 -4.26 -14.12
CA GLU A 75 -5.57 -3.60 -12.90
C GLU A 75 -4.38 -2.96 -12.16
N PRO A 76 -4.64 -1.88 -11.38
CA PRO A 76 -3.71 -1.40 -10.37
C PRO A 76 -3.34 -2.50 -9.41
N PHE A 77 -2.13 -2.42 -8.90
CA PHE A 77 -1.59 -3.44 -8.02
C PHE A 77 -0.85 -2.81 -6.86
N LEU A 78 -1.22 -3.20 -5.65
CA LEU A 78 -0.65 -2.67 -4.41
C LEU A 78 0.26 -3.71 -3.79
N LEU A 79 1.53 -3.33 -3.64
CA LEU A 79 2.50 -4.10 -2.87
C LEU A 79 2.75 -3.40 -1.53
N LEU A 80 2.92 -4.19 -0.48
CA LEU A 80 3.07 -3.75 0.89
C LEU A 80 4.31 -4.37 1.54
N ARG A 81 5.05 -3.56 2.30
CA ARG A 81 6.02 -3.99 3.30
C ARG A 81 5.82 -3.27 4.60
N ILE A 82 6.12 -3.97 5.67
CA ILE A 82 6.08 -3.45 7.02
C ILE A 82 7.47 -3.66 7.61
N TRP A 83 8.02 -2.61 8.23
CA TRP A 83 9.33 -2.64 8.85
C TRP A 83 9.18 -2.47 10.35
N GLU A 84 9.85 -3.31 11.11
CA GLU A 84 9.85 -3.28 12.57
C GLU A 84 11.20 -2.79 13.11
N ASP A 85 11.11 -2.01 14.18
CA ASP A 85 12.25 -1.65 15.00
C ASP A 85 12.67 -2.84 15.84
N LYS A 86 13.97 -3.14 15.81
CA LYS A 86 14.59 -4.17 16.64
C LYS A 86 15.82 -3.57 17.33
N SER A 87 15.75 -3.44 18.65
CA SER A 87 16.96 -3.17 19.44
C SER A 87 17.67 -4.49 19.74
N THR A 88 18.92 -4.64 19.29
CA THR A 88 19.77 -5.78 19.65
C THR A 88 21.05 -5.24 20.25
N ASN A 89 21.35 -5.62 21.51
CA ASN A 89 22.54 -5.16 22.24
C ASN A 89 22.70 -3.63 22.30
N GLY A 90 21.58 -2.90 22.42
CA GLY A 90 21.57 -1.43 22.47
C GLY A 90 21.74 -0.74 21.10
N ILE A 91 21.84 -1.50 20.00
CA ILE A 91 21.87 -0.96 18.64
C ILE A 91 20.46 -1.07 18.07
N SER A 92 19.90 0.07 17.63
CA SER A 92 18.65 0.10 16.89
C SER A 92 18.89 -0.39 15.47
N MET A 93 18.13 -1.41 15.06
CA MET A 93 18.14 -1.97 13.73
C MET A 93 16.72 -1.99 13.18
N THR A 94 16.58 -1.77 11.88
CA THR A 94 15.30 -1.94 11.18
C THR A 94 15.34 -3.26 10.42
N LYS A 95 14.26 -4.05 10.49
CA LYS A 95 14.13 -5.28 9.70
C LYS A 95 12.75 -5.44 9.11
N LEU A 96 12.66 -6.21 8.03
CA LEU A 96 11.38 -6.56 7.43
C LEU A 96 10.56 -7.37 8.44
N MET A 97 9.33 -6.93 8.69
CA MET A 97 8.38 -7.62 9.53
C MET A 97 7.68 -8.72 8.74
N LEU A 98 7.65 -9.92 9.33
CA LEU A 98 6.87 -11.04 8.86
C LEU A 98 5.77 -11.30 9.90
N PRO A 99 4.63 -10.58 9.84
CA PRO A 99 3.55 -10.76 10.80
C PRO A 99 2.91 -12.14 10.60
N SER A 100 2.49 -12.75 11.70
CA SER A 100 1.76 -14.02 11.71
C SER A 100 0.37 -13.90 11.06
N ASN A 101 -0.28 -12.74 11.22
CA ASN A 101 -1.52 -12.38 10.56
C ASN A 101 -1.50 -10.89 10.20
N ILE A 102 -1.21 -10.60 8.93
CA ILE A 102 -1.11 -9.24 8.42
C ILE A 102 -2.48 -8.55 8.33
N GLU A 103 -3.55 -9.29 8.03
CA GLU A 103 -4.91 -8.72 7.90
C GLU A 103 -5.38 -8.16 9.24
N SER A 104 -5.18 -8.92 10.32
CA SER A 104 -5.50 -8.46 11.67
C SER A 104 -4.62 -7.34 12.18
N LEU A 105 -3.35 -7.30 11.74
CA LEU A 105 -2.47 -6.20 12.08
C LEU A 105 -2.96 -4.89 11.45
N LEU A 106 -3.34 -4.94 10.17
CA LEU A 106 -3.86 -3.80 9.41
C LEU A 106 -5.32 -3.44 9.75
N GLY A 107 -6.06 -4.32 10.45
CA GLY A 107 -7.49 -4.13 10.75
C GLY A 107 -8.37 -4.20 9.51
N VAL A 108 -7.98 -5.07 8.57
CA VAL A 108 -8.64 -5.21 7.28
C VAL A 108 -9.25 -6.60 7.07
N GLU A 109 -9.54 -7.30 8.15
CA GLU A 109 -10.24 -8.58 8.11
C GLU A 109 -11.50 -8.49 7.23
N ASP A 110 -11.72 -9.51 6.41
CA ASP A 110 -12.83 -9.64 5.47
C ASP A 110 -12.92 -8.57 4.35
N LYS A 111 -12.01 -7.59 4.31
CA LYS A 111 -11.98 -6.52 3.29
C LYS A 111 -10.99 -6.79 2.16
N PHE A 112 -9.86 -7.42 2.48
CA PHE A 112 -8.81 -7.75 1.52
C PHE A 112 -8.23 -9.12 1.86
N GLN A 113 -7.83 -9.87 0.84
CA GLN A 113 -7.14 -11.13 1.03
C GLN A 113 -5.66 -10.91 0.76
N LEU A 114 -4.85 -11.01 1.82
CA LEU A 114 -3.40 -11.06 1.71
C LEU A 114 -3.02 -12.53 1.50
N GLY A 115 -3.10 -12.98 0.24
CA GLY A 115 -2.76 -14.36 -0.11
C GLY A 115 -1.32 -14.71 0.29
N LEU A 116 -1.14 -15.87 0.93
CA LEU A 116 0.18 -16.43 1.26
C LEU A 116 1.05 -16.71 0.00
N ASP A 117 0.41 -16.83 -1.17
CA ASP A 117 1.02 -17.20 -2.45
C ASP A 117 1.57 -16.04 -3.28
N THR A 118 1.50 -14.79 -2.79
CA THR A 118 1.87 -13.62 -3.59
C THR A 118 2.95 -12.78 -2.92
N ILE A 119 3.98 -13.46 -2.38
CA ILE A 119 5.27 -12.83 -2.17
C ILE A 119 5.87 -12.53 -3.53
N ILE A 120 5.92 -11.25 -3.89
CA ILE A 120 6.54 -10.84 -5.15
C ILE A 120 7.98 -10.49 -4.87
N ASP A 121 8.87 -11.24 -5.51
CA ASP A 121 10.26 -10.84 -5.64
C ASP A 121 10.36 -9.73 -6.69
N LEU A 122 10.45 -8.51 -6.21
CA LEU A 122 10.81 -7.36 -7.02
C LEU A 122 12.24 -6.97 -6.64
N GLU A 123 13.18 -7.27 -7.53
CA GLU A 123 14.60 -6.93 -7.36
C GLU A 123 15.21 -7.46 -6.05
N SER A 124 15.11 -8.77 -5.81
CA SER A 124 15.63 -9.45 -4.61
C SER A 124 14.97 -9.00 -3.30
N SER A 125 13.75 -8.50 -3.38
CA SER A 125 13.08 -7.91 -2.24
C SER A 125 11.64 -8.44 -2.13
N VAL A 126 11.23 -8.84 -0.91
CA VAL A 126 9.97 -9.53 -0.61
C VAL A 126 8.82 -8.54 -0.36
N TRP A 127 7.76 -8.59 -1.16
CA TRP A 127 6.55 -7.78 -0.96
C TRP A 127 5.32 -8.64 -0.66
N TYR A 128 4.45 -8.17 0.23
CA TYR A 128 3.08 -8.68 0.32
C TYR A 128 2.24 -8.07 -0.79
N SER A 129 1.48 -8.88 -1.49
CA SER A 129 0.50 -8.36 -2.44
C SER A 129 -0.85 -8.15 -1.78
N PHE A 130 -1.32 -6.90 -1.82
CA PHE A 130 -2.61 -6.51 -1.28
C PHE A 130 -3.67 -6.65 -2.37
N HIS A 131 -4.32 -7.82 -2.42
CA HIS A 131 -5.32 -8.16 -3.42
C HIS A 131 -6.76 -8.00 -2.88
N PRO A 132 -7.61 -7.18 -3.51
CA PRO A 132 -9.05 -7.41 -3.44
C PRO A 132 -9.43 -8.62 -4.29
N CYS A 133 -10.48 -9.31 -3.88
CA CYS A 133 -11.07 -10.37 -4.69
C CYS A 133 -11.92 -9.83 -5.86
N ASP A 134 -12.25 -8.53 -5.90
CA ASP A 134 -13.09 -7.95 -6.95
C ASP A 134 -12.90 -6.42 -7.11
N THR A 135 -11.77 -5.97 -7.68
CA THR A 135 -11.47 -4.54 -7.91
C THR A 135 -12.56 -3.84 -8.73
N SER A 136 -13.09 -4.53 -9.74
CA SER A 136 -14.05 -3.98 -10.70
C SER A 136 -15.39 -3.63 -10.05
N SER A 137 -15.90 -4.50 -9.18
CA SER A 137 -17.14 -4.27 -8.44
C SER A 137 -17.01 -3.15 -7.41
N ILE A 138 -15.83 -2.97 -6.80
CA ILE A 138 -15.61 -2.02 -5.72
C ILE A 138 -15.35 -0.61 -6.25
N ILE A 139 -14.60 -0.46 -7.34
CA ILE A 139 -14.21 0.86 -7.87
C ILE A 139 -15.22 1.40 -8.88
N GLY A 140 -15.95 0.51 -9.57
CA GLY A 140 -16.77 0.84 -10.72
C GLY A 140 -15.90 1.20 -11.92
N ASP A 141 -15.91 0.37 -12.97
CA ASP A 141 -15.16 0.57 -14.20
C ASP A 141 -16.02 1.07 -15.37
N GLN A 142 -17.22 1.60 -15.06
CA GLN A 142 -18.07 2.21 -16.07
C GLN A 142 -17.34 3.38 -16.75
N ALA A 143 -17.50 3.49 -18.07
CA ALA A 143 -16.77 4.47 -18.88
C ALA A 143 -16.91 5.91 -18.37
N GLU A 144 -18.07 6.28 -17.80
CA GLU A 144 -18.33 7.59 -17.22
C GLU A 144 -17.36 7.96 -16.09
N PHE A 145 -16.89 6.99 -15.32
CA PHE A 145 -16.04 7.20 -14.16
C PHE A 145 -14.59 6.77 -14.40
N MET A 146 -14.21 6.38 -15.62
CA MET A 146 -12.88 5.88 -15.91
C MET A 146 -11.80 6.91 -15.57
N SER A 147 -12.02 8.20 -15.87
CA SER A 147 -11.07 9.30 -15.65
C SER A 147 -10.63 9.52 -14.20
N THR A 148 -11.39 9.01 -13.23
CA THR A 148 -11.09 9.11 -11.80
C THR A 148 -10.86 7.74 -11.15
N TYR A 149 -10.73 6.68 -11.95
CA TYR A 149 -10.60 5.30 -11.50
C TYR A 149 -9.47 5.13 -10.49
N LEU A 150 -8.26 5.60 -10.81
CA LEU A 150 -7.11 5.46 -9.91
C LEU A 150 -7.28 6.27 -8.62
N ARG A 151 -7.86 7.47 -8.69
CA ARG A 151 -8.13 8.26 -7.49
C ARG A 151 -9.09 7.54 -6.54
N ARG A 152 -10.17 6.96 -7.07
CA ARG A 152 -11.10 6.13 -6.27
C ARG A 152 -10.42 4.87 -5.75
N TRP A 153 -9.62 4.22 -6.58
CA TRP A 153 -8.84 3.05 -6.19
C TRP A 153 -7.93 3.37 -5.00
N VAL A 154 -7.18 4.48 -5.01
CA VAL A 154 -6.35 4.88 -3.86
C VAL A 154 -7.18 5.15 -2.61
N SER A 155 -8.35 5.78 -2.75
CA SER A 155 -9.25 5.98 -1.60
C SER A 155 -9.66 4.68 -0.93
N VAL A 156 -9.93 3.63 -1.73
CA VAL A 156 -10.34 2.31 -1.22
C VAL A 156 -9.14 1.49 -0.74
N PHE A 157 -8.07 1.42 -1.52
CA PHE A 157 -6.96 0.48 -1.31
C PHE A 157 -5.83 1.01 -0.45
N VAL A 158 -5.75 2.33 -0.27
CA VAL A 158 -4.70 2.97 0.55
C VAL A 158 -5.33 3.70 1.72
N PHE A 159 -6.26 4.63 1.45
CA PHE A 159 -6.76 5.50 2.52
C PHE A 159 -7.76 4.82 3.46
N SER A 160 -8.51 3.82 3.02
CA SER A 160 -9.55 3.19 3.87
C SER A 160 -9.03 2.57 5.17
N TRP A 161 -7.76 2.18 5.21
CA TRP A 161 -7.13 1.53 6.38
C TRP A 161 -5.94 2.32 6.96
N LEU A 162 -5.45 3.36 6.26
CA LEU A 162 -4.38 4.23 6.75
C LEU A 162 -4.84 5.65 7.14
N ALA A 163 -5.94 6.16 6.59
CA ALA A 163 -6.35 7.55 6.79
C ALA A 163 -7.22 7.77 8.05
N TYR A 164 -7.50 6.72 8.81
CA TYR A 164 -8.33 6.81 10.02
C TYR A 164 -7.48 7.21 11.23
N GLU A 165 -6.97 8.43 11.24
CA GLU A 165 -6.66 9.12 12.51
C GLU A 165 -7.57 10.33 12.62
N ASP A 166 -8.71 10.14 13.30
CA ASP A 166 -9.42 11.24 13.91
C ASP A 166 -8.46 11.94 14.89
N SER A 167 -8.08 13.17 14.54
CA SER A 167 -7.33 14.10 15.38
C SER A 167 -8.07 14.42 16.68
#